data_AF-A0A967AET2-F1
#
_entry.id   AF-A0A967AET2-F1
#
_cell.length_a   1.000
_cell.length_b   1.000
_cell.length_c   1.000
_cell.angle_alpha   90.00
_cell.angle_beta   90.00
_cell.angle_gamma   90.00
#
_symmetry.space_group_name_H-M   'P 1'
#
loop_
_entity.id
_entity.type
_entity.pdbx_description
1 polymer ?
#
loop_
_entity_poly.entity_id
_entity_poly.type
_entity_poly.pdbx_seq_one_letter_code
_entity_poly.pdbx_strand_id
1 'polypeptide(L)'
;MKHLLNLLLLLAVSVSYAQLHISSGTTLHVAGDAAFYTNEDVNNQGILSFEEATAINFTVDAGLDNSAGSIAFEDATLVIGSGTTNANSTDNFTFGTNDEVKHVVLDKSSGTTNLIGGHLGISETLKLTSGTLTAGDKITMLNPSVGQEAYVVESTGGTANLSVEKFYPAKRAFRMVASPVDGGSIFDNWQNGGANEAGIGTHITGDNTGTVGQHNTTTGIDYTDSGNPSMFYFNSGWQAVADSKNRDLEAGVPYRLMVRGDRGIDLSDNDSEGATTLLSTGDLKVGSISPTFPSATSVSNTFAFVANPYQSRIDVSEVLSNNSNAVDDKYWVWDPMINTRGG
;
A
#
# COMPACT_ATOMS: atom_id res chain seq x y z
N MET A 1 -29.85 15.64 -33.01
CA MET A 1 -28.95 16.60 -32.32
C MET A 1 -29.24 16.48 -30.83
N LYS A 2 -28.41 15.74 -30.10
CA LYS A 2 -28.50 15.69 -28.64
C LYS A 2 -27.90 17.00 -28.14
N HIS A 3 -28.71 17.82 -27.47
CA HIS A 3 -28.20 19.04 -26.84
C HIS A 3 -27.31 18.62 -25.68
N LEU A 4 -26.00 18.85 -25.80
CA LEU A 4 -25.07 18.83 -24.68
C LEU A 4 -25.50 19.95 -23.73
N LEU A 5 -26.15 19.59 -22.63
CA LEU A 5 -26.42 20.52 -21.55
C LEU A 5 -25.14 20.58 -20.70
N ASN A 6 -24.29 21.57 -20.95
CA ASN A 6 -23.22 21.93 -20.02
C ASN A 6 -23.88 22.50 -18.76
N LEU A 7 -24.26 21.60 -17.85
CA LEU A 7 -24.82 21.98 -16.56
C LEU A 7 -23.66 22.35 -15.63
N LEU A 8 -23.29 23.63 -15.62
CA LEU A 8 -22.49 24.18 -14.53
C LEU A 8 -23.42 24.34 -13.31
N LEU A 9 -23.55 23.29 -12.51
CA LEU A 9 -24.39 23.31 -11.32
C LEU A 9 -23.64 24.02 -10.18
N LEU A 10 -23.73 25.35 -10.10
CA LEU A 10 -23.41 26.07 -8.87
C LEU A 10 -24.57 25.88 -7.88
N LEU A 11 -24.47 24.86 -7.02
CA LEU A 11 -25.32 24.72 -5.84
C LEU A 11 -24.91 25.77 -4.80
N ALA A 12 -25.56 26.94 -4.83
CA ALA A 12 -25.52 27.89 -3.72
C ALA A 12 -26.60 27.48 -2.70
N VAL A 13 -26.24 26.61 -1.76
CA VAL A 13 -27.17 26.12 -0.73
C VAL A 13 -26.91 26.88 0.58
N SER A 14 -27.96 27.34 1.23
CA SER A 14 -27.87 28.03 2.53
C SER A 14 -27.39 27.07 3.63
N VAL A 15 -26.55 27.60 4.53
CA VAL A 15 -25.81 27.01 5.67
C VAL A 15 -26.60 26.15 6.70
N SER A 16 -27.46 25.24 6.26
CA SER A 16 -27.99 24.18 7.12
C SER A 16 -28.14 22.88 6.33
N TYR A 17 -27.10 22.04 6.40
CA TYR A 17 -27.07 20.65 5.93
C TYR A 17 -27.39 20.47 4.44
N ALA A 18 -26.59 21.07 3.56
CA ALA A 18 -26.62 20.67 2.16
C ALA A 18 -25.84 19.37 1.97
N GLN A 19 -26.39 18.47 1.16
CA GLN A 19 -25.78 17.20 0.79
C GLN A 19 -26.10 16.97 -0.68
N LEU A 20 -25.12 16.56 -1.46
CA LEU A 20 -25.37 15.97 -2.77
C LEU A 20 -25.87 14.54 -2.57
N HIS A 21 -27.12 14.29 -2.93
CA HIS A 21 -27.71 12.96 -2.88
C HIS A 21 -27.99 12.42 -4.27
N ILE A 22 -27.39 11.28 -4.60
CA ILE A 22 -27.67 10.52 -5.82
C ILE A 22 -28.55 9.35 -5.40
N SER A 23 -29.83 9.39 -5.77
CA SER A 23 -30.79 8.37 -5.37
C SER A 23 -30.56 7.03 -6.08
N SER A 24 -31.01 5.94 -5.44
CA SER A 24 -30.97 4.62 -6.06
C SER A 24 -31.73 4.58 -7.39
N GLY A 25 -31.13 3.93 -8.39
CA GLY A 25 -31.64 3.88 -9.76
C GLY A 25 -31.33 5.13 -10.61
N THR A 26 -30.64 6.12 -10.05
CA THR A 26 -30.21 7.32 -10.77
C THR A 26 -28.73 7.23 -11.16
N THR A 27 -28.39 7.76 -12.33
CA THR A 27 -27.01 7.97 -12.76
C THR A 27 -26.72 9.46 -12.84
N LEU A 28 -25.71 9.93 -12.10
CA LEU A 28 -25.08 11.22 -12.31
C LEU A 28 -23.81 11.00 -13.13
N HIS A 29 -23.80 11.51 -14.36
CA HIS A 29 -22.66 11.39 -15.26
C HIS A 29 -21.98 12.76 -15.42
N VAL A 30 -20.68 12.82 -15.12
CA VAL A 30 -19.83 14.00 -15.27
C VAL A 30 -19.15 13.92 -16.65
N ALA A 31 -19.62 14.76 -17.57
CA ALA A 31 -19.14 14.78 -18.96
C ALA A 31 -18.07 15.86 -19.20
N GLY A 32 -17.12 15.56 -20.09
CA GLY A 32 -16.05 16.47 -20.53
C GLY A 32 -14.98 16.76 -19.46
N ASP A 33 -14.02 17.64 -19.76
CA ASP A 33 -12.88 17.95 -18.87
C ASP A 33 -13.24 18.76 -17.59
N ALA A 34 -14.52 18.78 -17.20
CA ALA A 34 -14.98 19.56 -16.07
C ALA A 34 -14.66 18.86 -14.75
N ALA A 35 -13.82 19.47 -13.91
CA ALA A 35 -13.62 19.02 -12.53
C ALA A 35 -14.95 19.01 -11.78
N PHE A 36 -15.23 17.92 -11.07
CA PHE A 36 -16.39 17.80 -10.19
C PHE A 36 -15.95 18.14 -8.76
N TYR A 37 -16.39 19.29 -8.26
CA TYR A 37 -16.02 19.78 -6.93
C TYR A 37 -17.25 19.84 -6.03
N THR A 38 -17.10 19.43 -4.78
CA THR A 38 -18.10 19.60 -3.72
C THR A 38 -17.44 19.93 -2.38
N ASN A 39 -18.03 20.88 -1.68
CA ASN A 39 -17.75 21.21 -0.27
C ASN A 39 -18.92 20.84 0.65
N GLU A 40 -19.88 20.09 0.13
CA GLU A 40 -21.00 19.51 0.86
C GLU A 40 -20.86 17.99 0.84
N ASP A 41 -21.40 17.32 1.86
CA ASP A 41 -21.37 15.86 1.93
C ASP A 41 -21.94 15.23 0.67
N VAL A 42 -21.39 14.09 0.25
CA VAL A 42 -21.92 13.28 -0.86
C VAL A 42 -22.51 11.99 -0.29
N ASN A 43 -23.76 11.69 -0.65
CA ASN A 43 -24.43 10.43 -0.35
C ASN A 43 -24.89 9.79 -1.66
N ASN A 44 -24.09 8.84 -2.14
CA ASN A 44 -24.34 8.11 -3.36
C ASN A 44 -25.04 6.77 -3.06
N GLN A 45 -26.27 6.62 -3.52
CA GLN A 45 -27.03 5.37 -3.54
C GLN A 45 -27.31 4.90 -4.97
N GLY A 46 -26.88 5.66 -5.98
CA GLY A 46 -27.03 5.37 -7.40
C GLY A 46 -25.67 5.12 -8.04
N ILE A 47 -25.47 5.66 -9.23
CA ILE A 47 -24.22 5.57 -9.99
C ILE A 47 -23.67 6.99 -10.19
N LEU A 48 -22.43 7.23 -9.75
CA LEU A 48 -21.64 8.39 -10.16
C LEU A 48 -20.61 7.92 -11.19
N SER A 49 -20.64 8.47 -12.40
CA SER A 49 -19.67 8.09 -13.46
C SER A 49 -19.02 9.30 -14.10
N PHE A 50 -17.83 9.08 -14.65
CA PHE A 50 -17.02 10.10 -15.32
C PHE A 50 -16.80 9.70 -16.79
N GLU A 51 -16.57 10.68 -17.66
CA GLU A 51 -16.23 10.44 -19.06
C GLU A 51 -14.87 9.73 -19.19
N GLU A 52 -14.79 8.66 -19.98
CA GLU A 52 -13.56 7.91 -20.25
C GLU A 52 -12.49 8.80 -20.92
N ALA A 53 -11.20 8.50 -20.67
CA ALA A 53 -10.05 9.15 -21.31
C ALA A 53 -9.91 10.66 -21.05
N THR A 54 -10.65 11.22 -20.08
CA THR A 54 -10.46 12.58 -19.57
C THR A 54 -9.99 12.51 -18.13
N ALA A 55 -8.86 13.14 -17.82
CA ALA A 55 -8.33 13.22 -16.46
C ALA A 55 -9.17 14.20 -15.63
N ILE A 56 -10.39 13.79 -15.26
CA ILE A 56 -11.32 14.56 -14.44
C ILE A 56 -10.92 14.43 -12.98
N ASN A 57 -10.88 15.54 -12.25
CA ASN A 57 -10.76 15.51 -10.80
C ASN A 57 -12.13 15.46 -10.16
N PHE A 58 -12.39 14.44 -9.34
CA PHE A 58 -13.46 14.44 -8.36
C PHE A 58 -12.91 14.97 -7.03
N THR A 59 -13.10 16.25 -6.77
CA THR A 59 -12.60 16.93 -5.55
C THR A 59 -13.68 17.01 -4.48
N VAL A 60 -13.36 16.49 -3.30
CA VAL A 60 -14.28 16.43 -2.15
C VAL A 60 -13.66 17.09 -0.93
N ASP A 61 -14.27 18.19 -0.48
CA ASP A 61 -13.89 18.97 0.72
C ASP A 61 -14.78 18.64 1.95
N ALA A 62 -15.60 17.59 1.87
CA ALA A 62 -16.55 17.14 2.89
C ALA A 62 -16.60 15.60 2.97
N GLY A 63 -17.62 15.01 3.59
CA GLY A 63 -17.79 13.55 3.66
C GLY A 63 -18.25 12.90 2.35
N LEU A 64 -17.94 11.62 2.17
CA LEU A 64 -18.38 10.80 1.04
C LEU A 64 -18.92 9.45 1.52
N ASP A 65 -20.22 9.21 1.35
CA ASP A 65 -20.84 7.91 1.56
C ASP A 65 -21.22 7.29 0.21
N ASN A 66 -20.48 6.27 -0.19
CA ASN A 66 -20.73 5.42 -1.36
C ASN A 66 -21.11 3.99 -0.95
N SER A 67 -21.50 3.74 0.31
CA SER A 67 -21.76 2.38 0.82
C SER A 67 -22.89 1.64 0.11
N ALA A 68 -23.85 2.38 -0.47
CA ALA A 68 -25.02 1.85 -1.17
C ALA A 68 -25.04 2.19 -2.67
N GLY A 69 -23.98 2.83 -3.18
CA GLY A 69 -23.87 3.28 -4.55
C GLY A 69 -22.71 2.60 -5.29
N SER A 70 -22.40 3.13 -6.46
CA SER A 70 -21.19 2.80 -7.22
C SER A 70 -20.60 4.08 -7.80
N ILE A 71 -19.27 4.19 -7.74
CA ILE A 71 -18.52 5.24 -8.42
C ILE A 71 -17.68 4.56 -9.50
N ALA A 72 -18.00 4.84 -10.77
CA ALA A 72 -17.19 4.42 -11.90
C ALA A 72 -16.15 5.51 -12.16
N PHE A 73 -14.99 5.39 -11.50
CA PHE A 73 -13.92 6.37 -11.64
C PHE A 73 -13.35 6.41 -13.07
N GLU A 74 -13.29 5.29 -13.77
CA GLU A 74 -12.65 5.17 -15.10
C GLU A 74 -11.20 5.70 -15.09
N ASP A 75 -10.99 6.95 -15.53
CA ASP A 75 -9.70 7.67 -15.49
C ASP A 75 -9.69 8.87 -14.52
N ALA A 76 -10.80 9.08 -13.79
CA ALA A 76 -10.94 10.18 -12.85
C ALA A 76 -10.02 10.00 -11.63
N THR A 77 -9.46 11.12 -11.18
CA THR A 77 -8.69 11.20 -9.95
C THR A 77 -9.61 11.56 -8.78
N LEU A 78 -9.59 10.76 -7.73
CA LEU A 78 -10.20 11.14 -6.45
C LEU A 78 -9.26 12.12 -5.74
N VAL A 79 -9.71 13.35 -5.56
CA VAL A 79 -8.98 14.40 -4.85
C VAL A 79 -9.65 14.63 -3.50
N ILE A 80 -9.01 14.19 -2.42
CA ILE A 80 -9.46 14.33 -1.04
C ILE A 80 -8.94 15.67 -0.51
N GLY A 81 -9.79 16.69 -0.59
CA GLY A 81 -9.44 18.07 -0.25
C GLY A 81 -8.91 18.89 -1.43
N SER A 82 -9.26 20.17 -1.47
CA SER A 82 -8.94 21.12 -2.54
C SER A 82 -7.64 21.90 -2.34
N GLY A 83 -6.91 21.64 -1.26
CA GLY A 83 -5.75 22.43 -0.83
C GLY A 83 -6.12 23.80 -0.23
N THR A 84 -7.41 24.09 -0.08
CA THR A 84 -7.92 25.33 0.50
C THR A 84 -8.41 25.12 1.94
N THR A 85 -8.75 26.21 2.62
CA THR A 85 -9.31 26.16 3.97
C THR A 85 -10.64 25.42 4.08
N ASN A 86 -11.34 25.20 2.96
CA ASN A 86 -12.58 24.41 2.94
C ASN A 86 -12.31 22.94 3.31
N ALA A 87 -11.11 22.43 3.02
CA ALA A 87 -10.75 21.04 3.26
C ALA A 87 -10.22 20.76 4.68
N ASN A 88 -10.28 21.75 5.59
CA ASN A 88 -9.71 21.66 6.95
C ASN A 88 -10.52 20.86 7.96
N SER A 89 -11.70 20.38 7.57
CA SER A 89 -12.56 19.56 8.42
C SER A 89 -11.98 18.16 8.66
N THR A 90 -12.59 17.49 9.64
CA THR A 90 -12.51 16.04 9.78
C THR A 90 -13.72 15.43 9.08
N ASP A 91 -13.48 14.67 8.01
CA ASP A 91 -14.54 14.07 7.20
C ASP A 91 -14.48 12.55 7.25
N ASN A 92 -15.63 11.92 7.04
CA ASN A 92 -15.74 10.48 6.99
C ASN A 92 -16.07 10.03 5.58
N PHE A 93 -15.35 9.00 5.13
CA PHE A 93 -15.58 8.33 3.86
C PHE A 93 -16.02 6.89 4.12
N THR A 94 -16.97 6.42 3.33
CA THR A 94 -17.41 5.03 3.29
C THR A 94 -17.52 4.62 1.83
N PHE A 95 -16.91 3.51 1.46
CA PHE A 95 -16.97 2.96 0.09
C PHE A 95 -17.83 1.70 0.04
N GLY A 96 -18.09 1.21 -1.18
CA GLY A 96 -18.51 -0.16 -1.41
C GLY A 96 -17.43 -1.16 -1.00
N THR A 97 -17.70 -2.45 -1.15
CA THR A 97 -16.75 -3.51 -0.74
C THR A 97 -15.56 -3.69 -1.68
N ASN A 98 -15.65 -3.20 -2.91
CA ASN A 98 -14.64 -3.39 -3.97
C ASN A 98 -14.52 -2.14 -4.85
N ASP A 99 -14.70 -0.95 -4.28
CA ASP A 99 -14.47 0.26 -5.08
C ASP A 99 -12.99 0.37 -5.42
N GLU A 100 -12.69 0.85 -6.62
CA GLU A 100 -11.32 1.02 -7.09
C GLU A 100 -11.18 2.33 -7.85
N VAL A 101 -10.06 3.01 -7.65
CA VAL A 101 -9.68 4.22 -8.38
C VAL A 101 -8.23 4.12 -8.81
N LYS A 102 -7.90 4.65 -9.99
CA LYS A 102 -6.51 4.68 -10.47
C LYS A 102 -5.66 5.65 -9.67
N HIS A 103 -6.18 6.85 -9.46
CA HIS A 103 -5.42 7.97 -8.90
C HIS A 103 -6.11 8.58 -7.68
N VAL A 104 -5.36 8.75 -6.60
CA VAL A 104 -5.78 9.49 -5.41
C VAL A 104 -4.81 10.62 -5.11
N VAL A 105 -5.34 11.80 -4.78
CA VAL A 105 -4.58 12.93 -4.25
C VAL A 105 -5.15 13.29 -2.89
N LEU A 106 -4.30 13.38 -1.86
CA LEU A 106 -4.64 13.93 -0.56
C LEU A 106 -4.15 15.39 -0.48
N ASP A 107 -5.07 16.33 -0.35
CA ASP A 107 -4.77 17.76 -0.26
C ASP A 107 -5.74 18.50 0.67
N LYS A 108 -5.81 18.11 1.96
CA LYS A 108 -6.76 18.72 2.92
C LYS A 108 -6.34 20.07 3.50
N SER A 109 -5.19 20.61 3.09
CA SER A 109 -4.47 21.75 3.66
C SER A 109 -4.09 21.62 5.16
N SER A 110 -5.00 21.21 6.04
CA SER A 110 -4.70 20.72 7.41
C SER A 110 -5.69 19.69 7.99
N GLY A 111 -6.75 19.31 7.27
CA GLY A 111 -7.82 18.43 7.80
C GLY A 111 -7.49 16.92 7.79
N THR A 112 -8.46 16.11 8.23
CA THR A 112 -8.35 14.65 8.31
C THR A 112 -9.51 13.96 7.56
N THR A 113 -9.23 12.92 6.79
CA THR A 113 -10.27 12.00 6.26
C THR A 113 -10.12 10.64 6.91
N ASN A 114 -11.20 10.16 7.54
CA ASN A 114 -11.27 8.81 8.09
C ASN A 114 -12.05 7.90 7.13
N LEU A 115 -11.51 6.75 6.78
CA LEU A 115 -12.31 5.68 6.18
C LEU A 115 -12.96 4.85 7.29
N ILE A 116 -14.29 4.95 7.38
CA ILE A 116 -15.05 4.34 8.48
C ILE A 116 -15.79 3.07 8.07
N GLY A 117 -15.81 2.73 6.77
CA GLY A 117 -16.35 1.47 6.26
C GLY A 117 -16.08 1.27 4.78
N GLY A 118 -16.36 0.06 4.29
CA GLY A 118 -16.07 -0.33 2.92
C GLY A 118 -14.58 -0.56 2.66
N HIS A 119 -14.21 -0.60 1.38
CA HIS A 119 -12.85 -0.74 0.90
C HIS A 119 -12.64 0.03 -0.41
N LEU A 120 -11.49 0.70 -0.53
CA LEU A 120 -11.03 1.34 -1.76
C LEU A 120 -9.65 0.81 -2.18
N GLY A 121 -9.57 0.23 -3.37
CA GLY A 121 -8.31 -0.08 -4.04
C GLY A 121 -7.76 1.14 -4.79
N ILE A 122 -6.45 1.36 -4.70
CA ILE A 122 -5.71 2.33 -5.53
C ILE A 122 -4.83 1.53 -6.49
N SER A 123 -5.10 1.58 -7.79
CA SER A 123 -4.39 0.74 -8.78
C SER A 123 -3.20 1.39 -9.47
N GLU A 124 -3.08 2.72 -9.45
CA GLU A 124 -1.94 3.40 -10.09
C GLU A 124 -1.17 4.30 -9.14
N THR A 125 -1.73 5.45 -8.74
CA THR A 125 -0.93 6.47 -8.02
C THR A 125 -1.62 7.05 -6.80
N LEU A 126 -0.85 7.23 -5.74
CA LEU A 126 -1.20 8.08 -4.60
C LEU A 126 -0.25 9.29 -4.54
N LYS A 127 -0.80 10.49 -4.35
CA LYS A 127 -0.04 11.71 -4.05
C LYS A 127 -0.47 12.28 -2.71
N LEU A 128 0.49 12.59 -1.85
CA LEU A 128 0.23 13.29 -0.59
C LEU A 128 0.78 14.72 -0.69
N THR A 129 -0.10 15.70 -0.62
CA THR A 129 0.26 17.13 -0.60
C THR A 129 0.18 17.66 0.83
N SER A 130 -0.94 17.41 1.53
CA SER A 130 -1.22 17.96 2.85
C SER A 130 -2.36 17.22 3.56
N GLY A 131 -2.44 17.32 4.89
CA GLY A 131 -3.50 16.71 5.70
C GLY A 131 -3.26 15.25 6.08
N THR A 132 -4.29 14.62 6.66
CA THR A 132 -4.21 13.25 7.19
C THR A 132 -5.25 12.35 6.55
N LEU A 133 -4.85 11.16 6.11
CA LEU A 133 -5.74 10.07 5.69
C LEU A 133 -5.61 8.89 6.66
N THR A 134 -6.69 8.52 7.34
CA THR A 134 -6.69 7.37 8.26
C THR A 134 -7.62 6.28 7.72
N ALA A 135 -7.06 5.24 7.11
CA ALA A 135 -7.84 4.16 6.50
C ALA A 135 -7.54 2.78 7.07
N GLY A 136 -6.31 2.53 7.53
CA GLY A 136 -5.87 1.19 7.91
C GLY A 136 -6.04 0.21 6.75
N ASP A 137 -6.73 -0.89 6.99
CA ASP A 137 -7.02 -1.93 6.00
C ASP A 137 -8.08 -1.58 4.94
N LYS A 138 -8.73 -0.41 5.05
CA LYS A 138 -9.84 -0.01 4.16
C LYS A 138 -9.38 0.72 2.90
N ILE A 139 -8.12 1.14 2.83
CA ILE A 139 -7.50 1.55 1.56
C ILE A 139 -6.32 0.63 1.31
N THR A 140 -6.25 0.07 0.10
CA THR A 140 -5.09 -0.70 -0.33
C THR A 140 -4.46 -0.11 -1.58
N MET A 141 -3.15 0.12 -1.54
CA MET A 141 -2.35 0.28 -2.75
C MET A 141 -2.15 -1.10 -3.38
N LEU A 142 -2.78 -1.31 -4.53
CA LEU A 142 -2.92 -2.62 -5.14
C LEU A 142 -1.62 -3.06 -5.84
N ASN A 143 -1.41 -4.37 -5.83
CA ASN A 143 -0.42 -5.01 -6.69
C ASN A 143 -0.95 -6.41 -7.09
N PRO A 144 -1.90 -6.50 -8.03
CA PRO A 144 -2.54 -7.77 -8.36
C PRO A 144 -1.62 -8.75 -9.08
N SER A 145 -0.58 -8.26 -9.77
CA SER A 145 0.40 -9.09 -10.46
C SER A 145 1.71 -8.34 -10.71
N VAL A 146 2.72 -9.05 -11.24
CA VAL A 146 4.02 -8.46 -11.59
C VAL A 146 3.84 -7.34 -12.61
N GLY A 147 4.37 -6.16 -12.32
CA GLY A 147 4.32 -5.00 -13.22
C GLY A 147 3.05 -4.16 -13.11
N GLN A 148 2.14 -4.50 -12.19
CA GLN A 148 0.93 -3.74 -11.87
C GLN A 148 1.00 -3.15 -10.46
N GLU A 149 2.17 -2.71 -10.00
CA GLU A 149 2.34 -2.11 -8.69
C GLU A 149 1.80 -0.66 -8.68
N ALA A 150 0.82 -0.37 -7.82
CA ALA A 150 0.50 1.00 -7.47
C ALA A 150 1.67 1.64 -6.72
N TYR A 151 1.94 2.92 -6.95
CA TYR A 151 3.08 3.63 -6.37
C TYR A 151 2.74 5.04 -5.91
N VAL A 152 3.45 5.50 -4.90
CA VAL A 152 3.37 6.87 -4.41
C VAL A 152 4.22 7.75 -5.32
N VAL A 153 3.63 8.79 -5.89
CA VAL A 153 4.36 9.81 -6.64
C VAL A 153 5.01 10.80 -5.68
N GLU A 154 5.91 11.65 -6.18
CA GLU A 154 6.56 12.67 -5.36
C GLU A 154 5.52 13.48 -4.56
N SER A 155 5.68 13.44 -3.25
CA SER A 155 4.73 13.95 -2.27
C SER A 155 5.42 15.00 -1.42
N THR A 156 4.77 16.15 -1.24
CA THR A 156 5.33 17.32 -0.57
C THR A 156 4.95 17.41 0.90
N GLY A 157 4.04 16.56 1.38
CA GLY A 157 3.57 16.54 2.75
C GLY A 157 2.42 15.55 2.96
N GLY A 158 1.71 15.71 4.06
CA GLY A 158 0.58 14.86 4.46
C GLY A 158 1.01 13.52 5.07
N THR A 159 0.03 12.80 5.62
CA THR A 159 0.20 11.47 6.23
C THR A 159 -0.92 10.54 5.76
N ALA A 160 -0.60 9.26 5.57
CA ALA A 160 -1.57 8.26 5.16
C ALA A 160 -1.32 6.94 5.91
N ASN A 161 -2.33 6.47 6.64
CA ASN A 161 -2.38 5.15 7.24
C ASN A 161 -3.22 4.23 6.34
N LEU A 162 -2.58 3.27 5.66
CA LEU A 162 -3.23 2.40 4.67
C LEU A 162 -2.51 1.05 4.52
N SER A 163 -3.06 0.16 3.70
CA SER A 163 -2.46 -1.13 3.32
C SER A 163 -1.71 -1.06 1.98
N VAL A 164 -0.62 -1.80 1.87
CA VAL A 164 0.14 -1.96 0.63
C VAL A 164 0.31 -3.44 0.31
N GLU A 165 0.04 -3.79 -0.95
CA GLU A 165 0.26 -5.13 -1.49
C GLU A 165 1.65 -5.27 -2.12
N LYS A 166 2.25 -6.44 -1.92
CA LYS A 166 3.42 -6.87 -2.68
C LYS A 166 3.26 -8.29 -3.18
N PHE A 167 2.95 -8.42 -4.47
CA PHE A 167 2.82 -9.70 -5.15
C PHE A 167 4.17 -10.35 -5.43
N TYR A 168 4.21 -11.66 -5.21
CA TYR A 168 5.32 -12.53 -5.53
C TYR A 168 4.82 -13.70 -6.39
N PRO A 169 5.35 -13.87 -7.61
CA PRO A 169 4.99 -15.02 -8.45
C PRO A 169 5.53 -16.32 -7.83
N ALA A 170 4.93 -17.44 -8.24
CA ALA A 170 5.30 -18.77 -7.80
C ALA A 170 6.79 -19.05 -8.04
N LYS A 171 7.55 -19.02 -6.94
CA LYS A 171 8.93 -19.44 -6.85
C LYS A 171 9.38 -19.41 -5.40
N ARG A 172 9.85 -20.56 -4.91
CA ARG A 172 10.52 -20.71 -3.62
C ARG A 172 11.95 -20.19 -3.68
N ALA A 173 12.14 -18.95 -3.26
CA ALA A 173 13.45 -18.31 -3.23
C ALA A 173 13.57 -17.31 -2.08
N PHE A 174 14.80 -17.01 -1.66
CA PHE A 174 15.04 -15.85 -0.82
C PHE A 174 14.81 -14.58 -1.65
N ARG A 175 14.19 -13.59 -1.02
CA ARG A 175 13.92 -12.27 -1.57
C ARG A 175 14.39 -11.23 -0.57
N MET A 176 14.88 -10.10 -1.07
CA MET A 176 15.07 -8.91 -0.23
C MET A 176 13.74 -8.18 -0.16
N VAL A 177 13.23 -8.01 1.05
CA VAL A 177 11.90 -7.45 1.34
C VAL A 177 12.06 -6.35 2.37
N ALA A 178 11.32 -5.26 2.19
CA ALA A 178 11.22 -4.17 3.15
C ALA A 178 9.78 -3.65 3.16
N SER A 179 9.36 -3.11 4.30
CA SER A 179 8.07 -2.44 4.41
C SER A 179 8.18 -1.00 3.88
N PRO A 180 7.16 -0.48 3.17
CA PRO A 180 7.01 0.95 2.89
C PRO A 180 6.25 1.71 3.98
N VAL A 181 5.74 0.99 4.99
CA VAL A 181 4.97 1.53 6.10
C VAL A 181 5.63 1.22 7.44
N ASP A 182 5.44 2.12 8.41
CA ASP A 182 5.62 1.83 9.82
C ASP A 182 4.30 1.27 10.35
N GLY A 183 4.27 0.01 10.79
CA GLY A 183 3.03 -0.75 11.01
C GLY A 183 3.09 -1.72 12.19
N GLY A 184 2.12 -2.63 12.24
CA GLY A 184 2.06 -3.67 13.27
C GLY A 184 3.05 -4.81 13.04
N SER A 185 2.86 -5.92 13.76
CA SER A 185 3.77 -7.06 13.74
C SER A 185 3.92 -7.69 12.34
N ILE A 186 5.10 -8.24 12.05
CA ILE A 186 5.35 -9.04 10.84
C ILE A 186 4.39 -10.25 10.79
N PHE A 187 4.06 -10.82 11.95
CA PHE A 187 3.11 -11.92 12.06
C PHE A 187 1.72 -11.53 11.54
N ASP A 188 1.18 -10.39 11.99
CA ASP A 188 -0.15 -9.95 11.55
C ASP A 188 -0.16 -9.54 10.08
N ASN A 189 0.95 -9.02 9.57
CA ASN A 189 1.09 -8.53 8.21
C ASN A 189 1.52 -9.63 7.22
N TRP A 190 2.81 -9.98 7.20
CA TRP A 190 3.36 -10.89 6.19
C TRP A 190 3.00 -12.36 6.42
N GLN A 191 2.55 -12.74 7.61
CA GLN A 191 1.98 -14.07 7.87
C GLN A 191 0.45 -14.07 7.96
N ASN A 192 -0.22 -12.95 7.65
CA ASN A 192 -1.68 -12.85 7.70
C ASN A 192 -2.27 -13.32 9.05
N GLY A 193 -1.64 -12.97 10.17
CA GLY A 193 -2.05 -13.38 11.51
C GLY A 193 -2.04 -14.90 11.74
N GLY A 194 -1.31 -15.65 10.91
CA GLY A 194 -1.29 -17.11 10.91
C GLY A 194 -2.44 -17.77 10.15
N ALA A 195 -3.39 -17.00 9.60
CA ALA A 195 -4.52 -17.50 8.82
C ALA A 195 -4.05 -18.17 7.52
N ASN A 196 -4.84 -19.13 7.04
CA ASN A 196 -4.57 -19.83 5.79
C ASN A 196 -5.57 -19.37 4.73
N GLU A 197 -5.31 -18.20 4.17
CA GLU A 197 -6.10 -17.60 3.09
C GLU A 197 -5.32 -17.72 1.78
N ALA A 198 -5.97 -18.27 0.75
CA ALA A 198 -5.32 -18.51 -0.53
C ALA A 198 -4.79 -17.21 -1.14
N GLY A 199 -3.52 -17.22 -1.55
CA GLY A 199 -2.84 -16.09 -2.17
C GLY A 199 -2.35 -14.99 -1.23
N ILE A 200 -2.54 -15.10 0.09
CA ILE A 200 -2.17 -14.05 1.05
C ILE A 200 -1.15 -14.55 2.09
N GLY A 201 -0.13 -13.72 2.33
CA GLY A 201 0.87 -13.94 3.37
C GLY A 201 1.86 -15.06 3.02
N THR A 202 2.73 -15.44 3.95
CA THR A 202 3.65 -16.55 3.76
C THR A 202 4.01 -17.18 5.10
N HIS A 203 4.61 -18.36 5.07
CA HIS A 203 5.17 -18.97 6.27
C HIS A 203 6.53 -18.35 6.61
N ILE A 204 6.73 -17.97 7.88
CA ILE A 204 8.01 -17.57 8.44
C ILE A 204 8.45 -18.66 9.41
N THR A 205 9.35 -19.53 8.96
CA THR A 205 9.79 -20.73 9.67
C THR A 205 11.02 -20.47 10.51
N GLY A 206 11.29 -21.37 11.46
CA GLY A 206 12.46 -21.30 12.35
C GLY A 206 12.33 -22.13 13.64
N ASP A 207 11.29 -22.95 13.75
CA ASP A 207 10.99 -23.75 14.94
C ASP A 207 10.69 -25.21 14.50
N ASN A 208 11.10 -26.20 15.28
CA ASN A 208 10.86 -27.63 15.03
C ASN A 208 10.19 -28.35 16.21
N THR A 209 9.65 -27.59 17.16
CA THR A 209 9.11 -28.15 18.41
C THR A 209 7.63 -28.52 18.33
N GLY A 210 6.92 -28.05 17.30
CA GLY A 210 5.48 -28.28 17.10
C GLY A 210 5.12 -29.03 15.81
N THR A 211 3.83 -29.07 15.50
CA THR A 211 3.29 -29.72 14.31
C THR A 211 3.59 -28.89 13.06
N VAL A 212 4.24 -29.50 12.05
CA VAL A 212 4.54 -28.86 10.75
C VAL A 212 3.30 -28.19 10.15
N GLY A 213 3.49 -26.97 9.64
CA GLY A 213 2.41 -26.15 9.08
C GLY A 213 1.60 -25.35 10.11
N GLN A 214 1.76 -25.62 11.41
CA GLN A 214 1.28 -24.74 12.49
C GLN A 214 2.35 -23.72 12.86
N HIS A 215 2.01 -22.77 13.74
CA HIS A 215 2.95 -21.77 14.25
C HIS A 215 3.03 -21.76 15.78
N ASN A 216 4.15 -21.27 16.30
CA ASN A 216 4.34 -21.02 17.71
C ASN A 216 3.45 -19.85 18.16
N THR A 217 2.55 -20.10 19.10
CA THR A 217 1.57 -19.10 19.54
C THR A 217 2.20 -17.93 20.28
N THR A 218 3.42 -18.08 20.80
CA THR A 218 4.16 -17.01 21.50
C THR A 218 4.96 -16.15 20.52
N THR A 219 5.70 -16.76 19.59
CA THR A 219 6.64 -16.04 18.72
C THR A 219 6.14 -15.82 17.30
N GLY A 220 5.08 -16.52 16.88
CA GLY A 220 4.56 -16.49 15.51
C GLY A 220 5.32 -17.34 14.50
N ILE A 221 6.44 -17.97 14.88
CA ILE A 221 7.29 -18.74 13.96
C ILE A 221 6.62 -20.06 13.56
N ASP A 222 6.56 -20.34 12.27
CA ASP A 222 6.01 -21.56 11.69
C ASP A 222 6.93 -22.77 11.92
N TYR A 223 6.31 -23.90 12.28
CA TYR A 223 7.00 -25.15 12.52
C TYR A 223 7.34 -25.89 11.23
N THR A 224 8.55 -26.44 11.18
CA THR A 224 9.03 -27.34 10.12
C THR A 224 9.85 -28.47 10.73
N ASP A 225 10.02 -29.60 10.03
CA ASP A 225 10.84 -30.71 10.52
C ASP A 225 12.29 -30.29 10.82
N SER A 226 12.85 -29.38 10.01
CA SER A 226 14.24 -28.95 10.14
C SER A 226 14.46 -27.85 11.17
N GLY A 227 13.43 -27.04 11.47
CA GLY A 227 13.56 -25.83 12.29
C GLY A 227 14.40 -24.72 11.65
N ASN A 228 14.71 -24.82 10.36
CA ASN A 228 15.55 -23.81 9.70
C ASN A 228 14.82 -22.47 9.56
N PRO A 229 15.48 -21.34 9.93
CA PRO A 229 14.89 -20.02 9.76
C PRO A 229 14.68 -19.65 8.29
N SER A 230 13.53 -19.05 7.97
CA SER A 230 13.24 -18.53 6.63
C SER A 230 13.26 -17.03 6.50
N MET A 231 13.43 -16.30 7.61
CA MET A 231 13.51 -14.84 7.61
C MET A 231 14.71 -14.38 8.41
N PHE A 232 15.44 -13.42 7.85
CA PHE A 232 16.62 -12.84 8.46
C PHE A 232 16.54 -11.32 8.38
N TYR A 233 16.95 -10.65 9.45
CA TYR A 233 17.21 -9.22 9.46
C TYR A 233 18.72 -8.99 9.46
N PHE A 234 19.14 -7.78 9.09
CA PHE A 234 20.55 -7.46 9.02
C PHE A 234 20.99 -6.60 10.21
N ASN A 235 22.00 -7.08 10.93
CA ASN A 235 22.68 -6.35 12.00
C ASN A 235 24.13 -6.82 12.08
N SER A 236 25.03 -6.13 11.37
CA SER A 236 26.44 -6.55 11.19
C SER A 236 26.59 -7.98 10.61
N GLY A 237 25.56 -8.45 9.90
CA GLY A 237 25.41 -9.83 9.44
C GLY A 237 23.93 -10.25 9.43
N TRP A 238 23.61 -11.32 8.71
CA TRP A 238 22.25 -11.87 8.69
C TRP A 238 21.94 -12.63 9.97
N GLN A 239 20.93 -12.17 10.72
CA GLN A 239 20.46 -12.79 11.95
C GLN A 239 19.05 -13.33 11.73
N ALA A 240 18.77 -14.53 12.22
CA ALA A 240 17.43 -15.13 12.10
C ALA A 240 16.41 -14.30 12.90
N VAL A 241 15.24 -14.09 12.31
CA VAL A 241 14.08 -13.58 13.06
C VAL A 241 13.53 -14.73 13.90
N ALA A 242 13.61 -14.60 15.22
CA ALA A 242 13.16 -15.61 16.18
C ALA A 242 11.74 -15.34 16.73
N ASP A 243 11.23 -14.14 16.51
CA ASP A 243 9.91 -13.69 16.97
C ASP A 243 9.38 -12.66 15.97
N SER A 244 8.29 -13.00 15.29
CA SER A 244 7.57 -12.16 14.32
C SER A 244 6.37 -11.46 14.93
N LYS A 245 5.91 -11.86 16.13
CA LYS A 245 4.83 -11.19 16.87
C LYS A 245 5.32 -9.96 17.62
N ASN A 246 6.55 -9.98 18.11
CA ASN A 246 7.20 -8.84 18.77
C ASN A 246 8.20 -8.12 17.85
N ARG A 247 7.92 -8.09 16.55
CA ARG A 247 8.72 -7.38 15.56
C ARG A 247 7.81 -6.71 14.56
N ASP A 248 7.71 -5.40 14.71
CA ASP A 248 6.85 -4.57 13.88
C ASP A 248 7.47 -4.30 12.51
N LEU A 249 6.61 -3.97 11.55
CA LEU A 249 7.02 -3.43 10.27
C LEU A 249 7.61 -2.03 10.49
N GLU A 250 8.85 -1.85 10.05
CA GLU A 250 9.54 -0.57 10.08
C GLU A 250 10.01 -0.24 8.66
N ALA A 251 9.69 0.97 8.20
CA ALA A 251 10.00 1.42 6.86
C ALA A 251 11.51 1.49 6.64
N GLY A 252 11.97 0.85 5.55
CA GLY A 252 13.39 0.85 5.18
C GLY A 252 14.28 -0.13 5.95
N VAL A 253 13.72 -1.00 6.79
CA VAL A 253 14.48 -2.12 7.38
C VAL A 253 14.56 -3.28 6.37
N PRO A 254 15.76 -3.73 5.97
CA PRO A 254 15.92 -4.82 5.02
C PRO A 254 15.78 -6.19 5.69
N TYR A 255 14.98 -7.04 5.06
CA TYR A 255 14.85 -8.44 5.42
C TYR A 255 15.19 -9.35 4.25
N ARG A 256 15.82 -10.49 4.54
CA ARG A 256 15.96 -11.60 3.60
C ARG A 256 14.95 -12.67 3.96
N LEU A 257 13.89 -12.77 3.17
CA LEU A 257 12.74 -13.64 3.41
C LEU A 257 12.65 -14.71 2.33
N MET A 258 12.56 -15.98 2.72
CA MET A 258 12.22 -17.06 1.78
C MET A 258 10.71 -17.08 1.57
N VAL A 259 10.30 -16.52 0.45
CA VAL A 259 8.91 -16.60 -0.01
C VAL A 259 8.78 -17.86 -0.83
N ARG A 260 7.84 -18.72 -0.43
CA ARG A 260 7.51 -19.99 -1.11
C ARG A 260 6.10 -20.02 -1.68
N GLY A 261 5.29 -19.02 -1.36
CA GLY A 261 3.86 -18.97 -1.62
C GLY A 261 3.12 -18.59 -0.35
N ASP A 262 1.80 -18.75 -0.41
CA ASP A 262 0.90 -18.46 0.69
C ASP A 262 1.09 -19.45 1.87
N ARG A 263 0.20 -19.37 2.86
CA ARG A 263 0.24 -20.25 4.04
C ARG A 263 -0.43 -21.62 3.80
N GLY A 264 -0.85 -21.90 2.57
CA GLY A 264 -1.36 -23.20 2.11
C GLY A 264 -0.26 -24.14 1.63
N ILE A 265 0.98 -23.65 1.48
CA ILE A 265 2.13 -24.43 1.03
C ILE A 265 2.48 -25.55 2.02
N ASP A 266 2.71 -26.75 1.49
CA ASP A 266 3.11 -27.91 2.30
C ASP A 266 4.58 -27.76 2.72
N LEU A 267 4.81 -27.52 4.01
CA LEU A 267 6.15 -27.33 4.57
C LEU A 267 6.96 -28.64 4.70
N SER A 268 6.36 -29.80 4.44
CA SER A 268 7.06 -31.10 4.38
C SER A 268 7.63 -31.42 3.00
N ASP A 269 7.19 -30.70 1.97
CA ASP A 269 7.64 -30.87 0.59
C ASP A 269 8.43 -29.64 0.10
N ASN A 270 9.67 -29.86 -0.31
CA ASN A 270 10.55 -28.80 -0.80
C ASN A 270 10.16 -28.28 -2.20
N ASP A 271 9.39 -29.07 -2.94
CA ASP A 271 8.90 -28.74 -4.28
C ASP A 271 7.51 -28.06 -4.22
N SER A 272 6.90 -27.97 -3.03
CA SER A 272 5.66 -27.21 -2.82
C SER A 272 5.94 -25.71 -2.88
N GLU A 273 5.39 -25.05 -3.89
CA GLU A 273 5.49 -23.61 -4.07
C GLU A 273 4.25 -23.02 -4.76
N GLY A 274 4.04 -21.72 -4.57
CA GLY A 274 2.90 -20.99 -5.11
C GLY A 274 3.14 -19.48 -5.12
N ALA A 275 2.22 -18.73 -5.75
CA ALA A 275 2.23 -17.27 -5.69
C ALA A 275 1.67 -16.79 -4.34
N THR A 276 2.00 -15.56 -3.95
CA THR A 276 1.39 -14.92 -2.78
C THR A 276 1.54 -13.41 -2.84
N THR A 277 0.67 -12.70 -2.13
CA THR A 277 0.76 -11.27 -1.86
C THR A 277 1.05 -11.06 -0.38
N LEU A 278 2.11 -10.32 -0.07
CA LEU A 278 2.35 -9.83 1.28
C LEU A 278 1.60 -8.52 1.49
N LEU A 279 0.93 -8.39 2.63
CA LEU A 279 0.21 -7.18 3.03
C LEU A 279 1.03 -6.43 4.08
N SER A 280 1.11 -5.10 3.96
CA SER A 280 1.75 -4.23 4.94
C SER A 280 0.81 -3.07 5.25
N THR A 281 0.26 -3.02 6.45
CA THR A 281 -0.67 -1.98 6.90
C THR A 281 -0.03 -1.10 7.95
N GLY A 282 -0.05 0.21 7.72
CA GLY A 282 0.57 1.17 8.62
C GLY A 282 0.66 2.57 8.02
N ASP A 283 1.47 3.41 8.66
CA ASP A 283 1.74 4.77 8.21
C ASP A 283 2.76 4.75 7.08
N LEU A 284 2.37 5.21 5.89
CA LEU A 284 3.27 5.35 4.75
C LEU A 284 4.40 6.32 5.02
N LYS A 285 5.62 5.92 4.65
CA LYS A 285 6.74 6.86 4.59
C LYS A 285 6.63 7.72 3.34
N VAL A 286 6.72 9.05 3.51
CA VAL A 286 6.84 10.03 2.44
C VAL A 286 7.77 11.17 2.84
N GLY A 287 8.16 12.01 1.87
CA GLY A 287 9.08 13.13 2.07
C GLY A 287 10.52 12.69 2.32
N SER A 288 11.46 13.62 2.32
CA SER A 288 12.90 13.31 2.44
C SER A 288 13.27 12.72 3.81
N ILE A 289 14.09 11.67 3.81
CA ILE A 289 14.69 11.10 5.01
C ILE A 289 16.21 11.04 4.91
N SER A 290 16.89 10.88 6.05
CA SER A 290 18.34 10.65 6.12
C SER A 290 18.65 9.45 7.02
N PRO A 291 18.36 8.22 6.56
CA PRO A 291 18.53 7.02 7.37
C PRO A 291 20.01 6.66 7.48
N THR A 292 20.35 5.94 8.54
CA THR A 292 21.63 5.23 8.61
C THR A 292 21.43 3.83 8.07
N PHE A 293 22.08 3.50 6.96
CA PHE A 293 21.96 2.17 6.39
C PHE A 293 22.74 1.13 7.20
N PRO A 294 22.14 -0.04 7.49
CA PRO A 294 22.88 -1.15 8.06
C PRO A 294 24.03 -1.54 7.13
N SER A 295 25.21 -1.85 7.69
CA SER A 295 26.38 -2.22 6.91
C SER A 295 27.19 -3.36 7.53
N ALA A 296 27.94 -4.08 6.70
CA ALA A 296 28.98 -5.00 7.14
C ALA A 296 30.27 -4.77 6.36
N THR A 297 31.39 -5.02 7.04
CA THR A 297 32.71 -4.93 6.43
C THR A 297 33.23 -6.33 6.13
N SER A 298 33.62 -6.57 4.88
CA SER A 298 34.29 -7.79 4.43
C SER A 298 35.66 -7.40 3.86
N VAL A 299 36.72 -7.89 4.50
CA VAL A 299 38.11 -7.52 4.20
C VAL A 299 38.28 -5.99 4.27
N SER A 300 38.45 -5.30 3.15
CA SER A 300 38.64 -3.86 3.04
C SER A 300 37.39 -3.09 2.59
N ASN A 301 36.29 -3.80 2.29
CA ASN A 301 35.10 -3.20 1.70
C ASN A 301 33.95 -3.20 2.70
N THR A 302 33.28 -2.07 2.84
CA THR A 302 32.03 -1.94 3.61
C THR A 302 30.85 -1.93 2.65
N PHE A 303 29.91 -2.84 2.87
CA PHE A 303 28.68 -2.95 2.09
C PHE A 303 27.52 -2.44 2.94
N ALA A 304 26.76 -1.50 2.41
CA ALA A 304 25.51 -1.02 3.01
C ALA A 304 24.32 -1.73 2.37
N PHE A 305 23.35 -2.13 3.17
CA PHE A 305 22.06 -2.63 2.70
C PHE A 305 21.07 -1.49 2.65
N VAL A 306 20.71 -1.11 1.44
CA VAL A 306 19.75 -0.04 1.16
C VAL A 306 18.42 -0.69 0.81
N ALA A 307 17.47 -0.65 1.73
CA ALA A 307 16.08 -0.97 1.45
C ALA A 307 15.33 0.31 1.07
N ASN A 308 14.43 0.21 0.10
CA ASN A 308 13.53 1.30 -0.22
C ASN A 308 12.52 1.49 0.92
N PRO A 309 12.49 2.62 1.62
CA PRO A 309 11.49 2.88 2.65
C PRO A 309 10.16 3.37 2.05
N TYR A 310 10.11 3.65 0.75
CA TYR A 310 8.96 4.23 0.08
C TYR A 310 8.24 3.22 -0.80
N GLN A 311 6.91 3.36 -0.92
CA GLN A 311 6.13 2.67 -1.95
C GLN A 311 6.29 3.34 -3.32
N SER A 312 7.54 3.52 -3.76
CA SER A 312 7.88 4.26 -4.99
C SER A 312 9.05 3.59 -5.71
N ARG A 313 9.31 3.98 -6.97
CA ARG A 313 10.51 3.54 -7.67
C ARG A 313 11.71 4.35 -7.19
N ILE A 314 12.89 3.72 -7.12
CA ILE A 314 14.16 4.40 -6.78
C ILE A 314 14.90 4.76 -8.06
N ASP A 315 15.37 6.01 -8.16
CA ASP A 315 16.46 6.36 -9.07
C ASP A 315 17.81 6.09 -8.38
N VAL A 316 18.46 4.99 -8.76
CA VAL A 316 19.73 4.58 -8.16
C VAL A 316 20.85 5.57 -8.49
N SER A 317 20.80 6.23 -9.65
CA SER A 317 21.81 7.21 -10.05
C SER A 317 21.76 8.43 -9.13
N GLU A 318 20.55 8.89 -8.82
CA GLU A 318 20.34 9.99 -7.87
C GLU A 318 20.82 9.60 -6.46
N VAL A 319 20.46 8.40 -5.98
CA VAL A 319 20.93 7.88 -4.68
C VAL A 319 22.45 7.87 -4.62
N LEU A 320 23.15 7.34 -5.62
CA LEU A 320 24.61 7.25 -5.61
C LEU A 320 25.27 8.64 -5.70
N SER A 321 24.77 9.53 -6.56
CA SER A 321 25.34 10.88 -6.74
C SER A 321 25.22 11.77 -5.49
N ASN A 322 24.17 11.59 -4.69
CA ASN A 322 23.94 12.34 -3.45
C ASN A 322 24.72 11.78 -2.25
N ASN A 323 25.41 10.65 -2.38
CA ASN A 323 26.12 9.98 -1.29
C ASN A 323 27.64 9.99 -1.53
N SER A 324 28.33 11.01 -1.02
CA SER A 324 29.79 11.17 -1.16
C SER A 324 30.64 10.08 -0.48
N ASN A 325 30.04 9.26 0.38
CA ASN A 325 30.69 8.15 1.07
C ASN A 325 30.44 6.78 0.40
N ALA A 326 29.72 6.74 -0.73
CA ALA A 326 29.48 5.53 -1.50
C ALA A 326 30.42 5.46 -2.71
N VAL A 327 30.68 4.24 -3.16
CA VAL A 327 31.29 4.01 -4.47
C VAL A 327 30.18 4.18 -5.51
N ASP A 328 30.24 5.24 -6.29
CA ASP A 328 29.16 5.71 -7.18
C ASP A 328 29.06 4.95 -8.51
N ASP A 329 29.99 4.04 -8.79
CA ASP A 329 30.04 3.22 -10.01
C ASP A 329 29.63 1.75 -9.80
N LYS A 330 29.24 1.35 -8.59
CA LYS A 330 28.91 -0.05 -8.26
C LYS A 330 27.65 -0.16 -7.40
N TYR A 331 26.76 -1.04 -7.84
CA TYR A 331 25.61 -1.49 -7.04
C TYR A 331 25.38 -2.99 -7.26
N TRP A 332 24.80 -3.64 -6.26
CA TRP A 332 24.42 -5.05 -6.31
C TRP A 332 22.92 -5.15 -6.09
N VAL A 333 22.26 -5.99 -6.89
CA VAL A 333 20.83 -6.30 -6.76
C VAL A 333 20.71 -7.79 -6.50
N TRP A 334 19.84 -8.14 -5.56
CA TRP A 334 19.48 -9.53 -5.33
C TRP A 334 18.45 -9.97 -6.38
N ASP A 335 18.76 -11.03 -7.12
CA ASP A 335 17.84 -11.61 -8.09
C ASP A 335 17.28 -12.94 -7.55
N PRO A 336 15.98 -13.01 -7.17
CA PRO A 336 15.39 -14.28 -6.75
C PRO A 336 15.28 -15.30 -7.91
N MET A 337 15.45 -14.87 -9.17
CA MET A 337 15.26 -15.67 -10.37
C MET A 337 16.54 -16.37 -10.85
N ILE A 338 17.73 -15.85 -10.56
CA ILE A 338 19.00 -16.27 -11.18
C ILE A 338 19.46 -17.71 -10.83
N ASN A 339 19.12 -18.21 -9.64
CA ASN A 339 19.46 -19.55 -9.16
C ASN A 339 18.22 -20.24 -8.56
N THR A 340 18.40 -21.47 -8.07
CA THR A 340 17.34 -22.24 -7.38
C THR A 340 16.73 -21.47 -6.19
N ARG A 341 17.54 -20.70 -5.45
CA ARG A 341 17.09 -19.96 -4.25
C ARG A 341 17.41 -18.46 -4.29
N GLY A 342 17.62 -17.92 -5.50
CA GLY A 342 18.11 -16.56 -5.72
C GLY A 342 19.62 -16.41 -5.55
N GLY A 343 20.16 -15.24 -5.89
CA GLY A 343 21.58 -14.91 -5.80
C GLY A 343 21.89 -13.50 -6.26
#